data_AF-A0A8E2DGC0-F1
#
_entry.id   AF-A0A8E2DGC0-F1
#
_cell.length_a   1.000
_cell.length_b   1.000
_cell.length_c   1.000
_cell.angle_alpha   90.00
_cell.angle_beta   90.00
_cell.angle_gamma   90.00
#
_symmetry.space_group_name_H-M   'P 1'
#
loop_
_entity.id
_entity.type
_entity.pdbx_description
1 polymer ?
#
loop_
_entity_poly.entity_id
_entity_poly.type
_entity_poly.pdbx_seq_one_letter_code
_entity_poly.pdbx_strand_id
1 'polypeptide(L)'
;MFNEGEVKLKDPDYIFCPAPHCKQILHLFTKHFCQHPLLPEQTETHTAEEIRKNVVLEMYNFCYARGLREVWGYMWTRWYLEVQWLLWARSASPRISRLRTTMIVKNFWKQLEGLHIDRYILKHDFLHHLLHLHLDHLVWILCTKVAPVWTTRAEALEDDYRAGRSK
;
A
#
# COMPACT_ATOMS: atom_id res chain seq x y z
N MET A 1 14.89 8.85 18.25
CA MET A 1 16.25 8.27 18.28
C MET A 1 16.73 8.19 16.84
N PHE A 2 17.76 8.94 16.49
CA PHE A 2 18.46 8.80 15.20
C PHE A 2 19.46 7.64 15.33
N ASN A 3 19.60 6.79 14.32
CA ASN A 3 20.49 5.63 14.41
C ASN A 3 21.96 6.08 14.44
N GLU A 4 22.79 5.39 15.22
CA GLU A 4 24.23 5.62 15.28
C GLU A 4 24.85 5.43 13.88
N GLY A 5 25.30 6.53 13.27
CA GLY A 5 25.86 6.55 11.90
C GLY A 5 25.22 7.56 10.94
N GLU A 6 24.14 8.23 11.34
CA GLU A 6 23.50 9.25 10.50
C GLU A 6 24.32 10.55 10.47
N VAL A 7 24.99 10.81 9.34
CA VAL A 7 25.65 12.09 9.08
C VAL A 7 24.58 13.11 8.69
N LYS A 8 24.45 14.19 9.47
CA LYS A 8 23.59 15.32 9.10
C LYS A 8 24.01 15.86 7.72
N LEU A 9 23.05 15.96 6.81
CA LEU A 9 23.21 16.60 5.52
C LEU A 9 23.78 18.01 5.71
N LYS A 10 24.80 18.35 4.92
CA LYS A 10 25.54 19.63 5.03
C LYS A 10 24.74 20.84 4.55
N ASP A 11 23.69 20.62 3.77
CA ASP A 11 22.96 21.68 3.08
C ASP A 11 21.56 21.86 3.70
N PRO A 12 21.27 23.01 4.34
CA PRO A 12 19.98 23.25 5.00
C PRO A 12 18.80 23.38 4.04
N ASP A 13 19.05 23.66 2.76
CA ASP A 13 18.02 23.81 1.72
C ASP A 13 17.75 22.53 0.92
N TYR A 14 18.40 21.42 1.29
CA TYR A 14 18.17 20.13 0.62
C TYR A 14 16.77 19.60 0.92
N ILE A 15 15.96 19.43 -0.13
CA ILE A 15 14.63 18.84 -0.04
C ILE A 15 14.63 17.52 -0.84
N PHE A 16 14.52 16.41 -0.11
CA PHE A 16 14.51 15.06 -0.68
C PHE A 16 13.46 14.86 -1.79
N CYS A 17 12.25 15.42 -1.61
CA CYS A 17 11.21 15.43 -2.64
C CYS A 17 10.48 16.78 -2.62
N PRO A 18 10.68 17.63 -3.65
CA PRO A 18 10.02 18.93 -3.72
C PRO A 18 8.49 18.80 -3.76
N ALA A 19 7.80 19.62 -2.95
CA ALA A 19 6.34 19.71 -2.89
C ALA A 19 5.60 19.74 -4.27
N PRO A 20 6.08 20.46 -5.32
CA PRO A 20 5.38 20.50 -6.61
C PRO A 20 5.30 19.14 -7.32
N HIS A 21 6.24 18.23 -7.06
CA HIS A 21 6.30 16.94 -7.75
C HIS A 21 5.61 15.81 -6.98
N CYS A 22 5.40 15.97 -5.67
CA CYS A 22 4.77 14.95 -4.82
C CYS A 22 3.43 14.46 -5.37
N LYS A 23 2.53 15.37 -5.78
CA LYS A 23 1.21 15.00 -6.31
C LYS A 23 1.30 14.19 -7.60
N GLN A 24 2.22 14.55 -8.49
CA GLN A 24 2.42 13.86 -9.77
C GLN A 24 3.03 12.46 -9.55
N ILE A 25 4.01 12.36 -8.64
CA ILE A 25 4.62 11.09 -8.26
C ILE A 25 3.59 10.16 -7.62
N LEU A 26 2.76 10.66 -6.70
CA LEU A 26 1.70 9.87 -6.08
C LEU A 26 0.65 9.39 -7.09
N HIS A 27 0.32 10.23 -8.07
CA HIS A 27 -0.57 9.85 -9.15
C HIS A 27 0.02 8.71 -9.99
N LEU A 28 1.27 8.86 -10.46
CA LEU A 28 1.99 7.81 -11.17
C LEU A 28 2.09 6.53 -10.35
N PHE A 29 2.52 6.63 -9.10
CA PHE A 29 2.63 5.51 -8.17
C PHE A 29 1.31 4.74 -8.02
N THR A 30 0.20 5.46 -7.89
CA THR A 30 -1.12 4.84 -7.76
C THR A 30 -1.57 4.18 -9.06
N LYS A 31 -1.31 4.80 -10.21
CA LYS A 31 -1.57 4.24 -11.55
C LYS A 31 -0.80 2.93 -11.73
N HIS A 32 0.51 2.97 -11.54
CA HIS A 32 1.44 1.84 -11.63
C HIS A 32 1.01 0.63 -10.81
N PHE A 33 0.59 0.88 -9.58
CA PHE A 33 0.11 -0.15 -8.69
C PHE A 33 -1.23 -0.79 -9.13
N CYS A 34 -2.08 -0.05 -9.84
CA CYS A 34 -3.38 -0.54 -10.28
C CYS A 34 -3.31 -1.34 -11.59
N GLN A 35 -2.21 -1.23 -12.34
CA GLN A 35 -2.04 -1.94 -13.61
C GLN A 35 -1.97 -3.45 -13.40
N HIS A 36 -2.65 -4.18 -14.29
CA HIS A 36 -2.77 -5.63 -14.24
C HIS A 36 -3.06 -6.16 -15.65
N PRO A 37 -2.52 -7.33 -16.05
CA PRO A 37 -2.75 -7.91 -17.38
C PRO A 37 -4.24 -8.07 -17.75
N LEU A 38 -5.07 -8.47 -16.78
CA LEU A 38 -6.53 -8.60 -16.92
C LEU A 38 -7.30 -7.26 -17.01
N LEU A 39 -6.65 -6.11 -16.82
CA LEU A 39 -7.27 -4.78 -16.86
C LEU A 39 -6.58 -3.92 -17.94
N PRO A 40 -6.90 -4.11 -19.22
CA PRO A 40 -6.30 -3.34 -20.31
C PRO A 40 -6.77 -1.88 -20.25
N GLU A 41 -5.82 -0.95 -20.43
CA GLU A 41 -6.08 0.50 -20.33
C GLU A 41 -6.64 1.07 -21.65
N GLN A 42 -6.21 0.56 -22.81
CA GLN A 42 -6.52 1.18 -24.12
C GLN A 42 -6.67 0.22 -25.31
N THR A 43 -6.75 -1.11 -25.11
CA THR A 43 -6.99 -2.22 -26.10
C THR A 43 -5.83 -3.22 -26.20
N GLU A 44 -4.63 -2.88 -25.75
CA GLU A 44 -3.50 -3.81 -25.70
C GLU A 44 -3.47 -4.60 -24.38
N THR A 45 -3.31 -5.92 -24.50
CA THR A 45 -3.08 -6.79 -23.35
C THR A 45 -1.59 -6.93 -23.15
N HIS A 46 -1.08 -6.33 -22.08
CA HIS A 46 0.34 -6.40 -21.73
C HIS A 46 0.60 -7.56 -20.78
N THR A 47 1.74 -8.23 -20.98
CA THR A 47 2.23 -9.21 -20.01
C THR A 47 2.66 -8.50 -18.71
N ALA A 48 2.70 -9.24 -17.60
CA ALA A 48 3.13 -8.70 -16.31
C ALA A 48 4.53 -8.06 -16.36
N GLU A 49 5.43 -8.65 -17.16
CA GLU A 49 6.79 -8.15 -17.38
C GLU A 49 6.82 -6.86 -18.19
N GLU A 50 6.02 -6.76 -19.26
CA GLU A 50 5.88 -5.55 -20.06
C GLU A 50 5.32 -4.40 -19.22
N ILE A 51 4.29 -4.67 -18.41
CA ILE A 51 3.73 -3.69 -17.48
C ILE A 51 4.84 -3.16 -16.57
N ARG A 52 5.63 -4.04 -15.95
CA ARG A 52 6.74 -3.62 -15.08
C ARG A 52 7.75 -2.77 -15.84
N LYS A 53 8.20 -3.20 -17.02
CA LYS A 53 9.19 -2.47 -17.83
C LYS A 53 8.68 -1.07 -18.18
N ASN A 54 7.43 -0.95 -18.63
CA ASN A 54 6.83 0.32 -19.03
C ASN A 54 6.69 1.28 -17.85
N VAL A 55 6.24 0.76 -16.71
CA VAL A 55 6.03 1.53 -15.47
C VAL A 55 7.34 1.99 -14.83
N VAL A 56 8.35 1.12 -14.81
CA VAL A 56 9.71 1.46 -14.36
C VAL A 56 10.27 2.59 -15.23
N LEU A 57 10.13 2.48 -16.56
CA LEU A 57 10.61 3.47 -17.51
C LEU A 57 9.85 4.81 -17.37
N GLU A 58 8.53 4.78 -17.18
CA GLU A 58 7.69 5.96 -16.96
C GLU A 58 8.14 6.73 -15.71
N MET A 59 8.32 6.04 -14.58
CA MET A 59 8.79 6.67 -13.34
C MET A 59 10.24 7.17 -13.46
N TYR A 60 11.12 6.39 -14.09
CA TYR A 60 12.52 6.79 -14.32
C TYR A 60 12.60 8.06 -15.16
N ASN A 61 11.90 8.11 -16.30
CA ASN A 61 11.88 9.27 -17.18
C ASN A 61 11.30 10.50 -16.47
N PHE A 62 10.25 10.31 -15.65
CA PHE A 62 9.67 11.38 -14.86
C PHE A 62 10.70 12.00 -13.90
N CYS A 63 11.45 11.17 -13.17
CA CYS A 63 12.47 11.60 -12.22
C CYS A 63 13.71 12.19 -12.93
N TYR A 64 14.16 11.56 -14.02
CA TYR A 64 15.33 12.01 -14.79
C TYR A 64 15.11 13.39 -15.40
N ALA A 65 13.95 13.63 -16.02
CA ALA A 65 13.61 14.92 -16.62
C ALA A 65 13.54 16.09 -15.60
N ARG A 66 13.36 15.78 -14.31
CA ARG A 66 13.21 16.75 -13.22
C ARG A 66 14.41 16.79 -12.27
N GLY A 67 15.47 16.02 -12.55
CA GLY A 67 16.65 15.94 -11.69
C GLY A 67 16.41 15.27 -10.33
N LEU A 68 15.35 14.49 -10.16
CA LEU A 68 14.95 13.87 -8.89
C LEU A 68 15.64 12.52 -8.66
N ARG A 69 16.97 12.52 -8.57
CA ARG A 69 17.79 11.29 -8.53
C ARG A 69 17.59 10.51 -7.23
N GLU A 70 17.47 11.20 -6.11
CA GLU A 70 17.31 10.63 -4.78
C GLU A 70 15.92 10.03 -4.58
N VAL A 71 14.89 10.74 -5.07
CA VAL A 71 13.51 10.21 -5.14
C VAL A 71 13.49 8.93 -5.96
N TRP A 72 14.16 8.91 -7.12
CA TRP A 72 14.26 7.71 -7.94
C TRP A 72 14.97 6.57 -7.21
N GLY A 73 16.12 6.82 -6.57
CA GLY A 73 16.86 5.80 -5.82
C GLY A 73 16.03 5.18 -4.70
N TYR A 74 15.26 6.00 -3.98
CA TYR A 74 14.32 5.53 -2.97
C TYR A 74 13.14 4.75 -3.57
N MET A 75 12.53 5.28 -4.63
CA MET A 75 11.43 4.60 -5.32
C MET A 75 11.86 3.22 -5.83
N TRP A 76 13.03 3.17 -6.46
CA TRP A 76 13.65 1.94 -6.95
C TRP A 76 13.82 0.91 -5.85
N THR A 77 14.55 1.26 -4.79
CA THR A 77 14.88 0.32 -3.71
C THR A 77 13.68 -0.20 -2.95
N ARG A 78 12.61 0.60 -2.83
CA ARG A 78 11.44 0.26 -2.01
C ARG A 78 10.26 -0.32 -2.79
N TRP A 79 10.11 -0.04 -4.08
CA TRP A 79 8.93 -0.47 -4.85
C TRP A 79 9.24 -1.09 -6.20
N TYR A 80 10.21 -0.55 -6.96
CA TYR A 80 10.45 -1.01 -8.34
C TYR A 80 11.51 -2.11 -8.47
N LEU A 81 12.28 -2.35 -7.41
CA LEU A 81 13.15 -3.52 -7.30
C LEU A 81 12.32 -4.79 -7.44
N GLU A 82 12.81 -5.77 -8.19
CA GLU A 82 12.05 -6.98 -8.54
C GLU A 82 11.45 -7.71 -7.33
N VAL A 83 12.22 -7.88 -6.26
CA VAL A 83 11.76 -8.51 -5.01
C VAL A 83 10.62 -7.72 -4.36
N GLN A 84 10.68 -6.38 -4.39
CA GLN A 84 9.65 -5.51 -3.84
C GLN A 84 8.42 -5.42 -4.75
N TRP A 85 8.64 -5.45 -6.06
CA TRP A 85 7.59 -5.43 -7.07
C TRP A 85 6.61 -6.59 -6.88
N LEU A 86 7.11 -7.78 -6.57
CA LEU A 86 6.27 -8.96 -6.28
C LEU A 86 5.32 -8.75 -5.09
N LEU A 87 5.71 -7.94 -4.11
CA LEU A 87 4.92 -7.68 -2.89
C LEU A 87 3.93 -6.52 -3.08
N TRP A 88 4.29 -5.55 -3.90
CA TRP A 88 3.53 -4.31 -4.06
C TRP A 88 2.64 -4.31 -5.30
N ALA A 89 3.16 -4.68 -6.46
CA ALA A 89 2.46 -4.49 -7.73
C ALA A 89 1.38 -5.55 -7.94
N ARG A 90 0.21 -5.13 -8.43
CA ARG A 90 -0.87 -6.09 -8.78
C ARG A 90 -0.50 -6.97 -9.95
N SER A 91 0.22 -6.43 -10.94
CA SER A 91 0.63 -7.17 -12.13
C SER A 91 1.51 -8.38 -11.83
N ALA A 92 2.16 -8.44 -10.67
CA ALA A 92 2.97 -9.58 -10.24
C ALA A 92 2.12 -10.83 -9.95
N SER A 93 0.87 -10.66 -9.52
CA SER A 93 -0.06 -11.75 -9.30
C SER A 93 -0.84 -12.03 -10.58
N PRO A 94 -1.01 -13.30 -10.99
CA PRO A 94 -1.91 -13.64 -12.10
C PRO A 94 -3.40 -13.45 -11.71
N ARG A 95 -3.69 -13.33 -10.41
CA ARG A 95 -5.03 -13.23 -9.85
C ARG A 95 -5.28 -11.84 -9.26
N ILE A 96 -6.48 -11.30 -9.53
CA ILE A 96 -6.98 -10.10 -8.85
C ILE A 96 -7.82 -10.55 -7.64
N SER A 97 -7.41 -10.17 -6.43
CA SER A 97 -8.16 -10.53 -5.22
C SER A 97 -9.54 -9.84 -5.18
N ARG A 98 -10.59 -10.61 -4.88
CA ARG A 98 -11.98 -10.12 -4.73
C ARG A 98 -12.14 -9.19 -3.53
N LEU A 99 -11.26 -9.34 -2.53
CA LEU A 99 -11.21 -8.57 -1.28
C LEU A 99 -10.90 -7.09 -1.49
N ARG A 100 -10.60 -6.68 -2.72
CA ARG A 100 -10.22 -5.31 -3.05
C ARG A 100 -11.28 -4.53 -3.80
N THR A 101 -12.53 -4.72 -3.42
CA THR A 101 -13.45 -3.59 -3.55
C THR A 101 -13.11 -2.67 -2.38
N THR A 102 -12.89 -1.38 -2.61
CA THR A 102 -12.72 -0.35 -1.56
C THR A 102 -13.75 -0.48 -0.44
N MET A 103 -14.91 -1.08 -0.74
CA MET A 103 -15.95 -1.48 0.19
C MET A 103 -15.55 -2.51 1.24
N ILE A 104 -14.71 -3.53 0.97
CA ILE A 104 -14.30 -4.53 1.98
C ILE A 104 -13.23 -3.95 2.89
N VAL A 105 -12.27 -3.19 2.37
CA VAL A 105 -11.30 -2.46 3.20
C VAL A 105 -12.01 -1.38 4.03
N LYS A 106 -12.93 -0.61 3.43
CA LYS A 106 -13.80 0.30 4.19
C LYS A 106 -14.70 -0.43 5.17
N ASN A 107 -15.17 -1.64 4.86
CA ASN A 107 -15.97 -2.46 5.78
C ASN A 107 -15.10 -3.09 6.87
N PHE A 108 -13.82 -3.38 6.61
CA PHE A 108 -12.86 -3.81 7.61
C PHE A 108 -12.54 -2.67 8.55
N TRP A 109 -12.20 -1.49 8.02
CA TRP A 109 -12.02 -0.29 8.82
C TRP A 109 -13.31 0.12 9.51
N LYS A 110 -14.50 0.00 8.87
CA LYS A 110 -15.80 0.14 9.54
C LYS A 110 -16.15 -1.01 10.46
N GLN A 111 -15.54 -2.18 10.38
CA GLN A 111 -15.71 -3.25 11.36
C GLN A 111 -14.78 -3.04 12.53
N LEU A 112 -13.65 -2.33 12.33
CA LEU A 112 -12.75 -1.82 13.36
C LEU A 112 -13.30 -0.55 14.02
N GLU A 113 -13.94 0.32 13.25
CA GLU A 113 -14.53 1.60 13.68
C GLU A 113 -16.01 1.44 14.11
N GLY A 114 -16.70 0.46 13.51
CA GLY A 114 -18.03 -0.07 13.87
C GLY A 114 -17.97 -1.25 14.83
N LEU A 115 -16.75 -1.77 15.12
CA LEU A 115 -16.28 -1.85 16.51
C LEU A 115 -16.22 -0.42 17.09
N HIS A 116 -17.35 0.27 17.04
CA HIS A 116 -17.66 1.41 17.89
C HIS A 116 -17.88 0.91 19.34
N ILE A 117 -17.60 -0.37 19.56
CA ILE A 117 -17.20 -1.05 20.78
C ILE A 117 -15.82 -0.57 21.27
N ASP A 118 -14.87 -0.14 20.43
CA ASP A 118 -13.62 0.48 20.91
C ASP A 118 -13.78 1.96 21.33
N ARG A 119 -14.96 2.56 21.15
CA ARG A 119 -15.30 3.81 21.86
C ARG A 119 -16.40 3.62 22.91
N TYR A 120 -17.19 2.56 22.83
CA TYR A 120 -18.28 2.26 23.77
C TYR A 120 -17.90 1.17 24.81
N ILE A 121 -17.38 0.01 24.43
CA ILE A 121 -16.84 -1.01 25.37
C ILE A 121 -15.53 -0.54 26.01
N LEU A 122 -14.64 0.10 25.25
CA LEU A 122 -13.46 0.72 25.85
C LEU A 122 -13.87 1.80 26.85
N LYS A 123 -14.89 2.64 26.59
CA LYS A 123 -15.36 3.62 27.61
C LYS A 123 -16.14 3.03 28.77
N HIS A 124 -16.92 1.95 28.57
CA HIS A 124 -17.97 1.59 29.51
C HIS A 124 -17.70 0.32 30.33
N ASP A 125 -16.76 -0.55 29.91
CA ASP A 125 -16.40 -1.75 30.69
C ASP A 125 -14.89 -1.92 30.96
N PHE A 126 -13.99 -1.26 30.21
CA PHE A 126 -12.52 -1.41 30.43
C PHE A 126 -11.76 -0.10 30.74
N LEU A 127 -12.26 1.09 30.38
CA LEU A 127 -11.69 2.39 30.76
C LEU A 127 -12.60 3.17 31.72
N HIS A 128 -12.69 2.70 32.96
CA HIS A 128 -12.55 3.66 34.04
C HIS A 128 -11.09 3.80 34.51
N HIS A 129 -10.19 2.89 34.09
CA HIS A 129 -8.84 2.80 34.66
C HIS A 129 -7.66 2.85 33.66
N LEU A 130 -7.86 2.84 32.34
CA LEU A 130 -6.74 2.69 31.38
C LEU A 130 -6.81 3.68 30.22
N LEU A 131 -6.78 4.98 30.54
CA LEU A 131 -6.80 6.10 29.57
C LEU A 131 -5.61 6.15 28.59
N HIS A 132 -4.62 5.27 28.72
CA HIS A 132 -3.47 5.16 27.83
C HIS A 132 -3.11 3.68 27.63
N LEU A 133 -3.77 3.00 26.68
CA LEU A 133 -3.27 1.70 26.24
C LEU A 133 -1.94 1.93 25.52
N HIS A 134 -0.85 1.38 26.05
CA HIS A 134 0.45 1.41 25.39
C HIS A 134 0.31 0.81 23.99
N LEU A 135 0.99 1.40 23.00
CA LEU A 135 0.96 0.97 21.59
C LEU A 135 1.11 -0.56 21.46
N ASP A 136 1.94 -1.15 22.31
CA ASP A 136 2.19 -2.59 22.37
C ASP A 136 0.95 -3.42 22.71
N HIS A 137 0.06 -2.94 23.57
CA HIS A 137 -1.15 -3.66 23.94
C HIS A 137 -2.18 -3.62 22.80
N LEU A 138 -2.25 -2.50 22.07
CA LEU A 138 -3.08 -2.39 20.87
C LEU A 138 -2.53 -3.29 19.75
N VAL A 139 -1.20 -3.32 19.56
CA VAL A 139 -0.54 -4.23 18.62
C VAL A 139 -0.80 -5.68 19.00
N TRP A 140 -0.74 -6.03 20.29
CA TRP A 140 -1.04 -7.38 20.75
C TRP A 140 -2.48 -7.79 20.43
N ILE A 141 -3.47 -6.92 20.67
CA ILE A 141 -4.87 -7.19 20.32
C ILE A 141 -5.04 -7.35 18.80
N LEU A 142 -4.43 -6.49 18.00
CA LEU A 142 -4.48 -6.57 16.55
C LEU A 142 -3.89 -7.89 16.04
N CYS A 143 -2.71 -8.28 16.53
CA CYS A 143 -2.02 -9.49 16.09
C CYS A 143 -2.70 -10.78 16.59
N THR A 144 -3.21 -10.80 17.82
CA THR A 144 -3.72 -12.05 18.43
C THR A 144 -5.21 -12.26 18.24
N LYS A 145 -6.01 -11.19 18.12
CA LYS A 145 -7.48 -11.28 18.04
C LYS A 145 -8.01 -10.90 16.67
N VAL A 146 -7.47 -9.86 16.05
CA VAL A 146 -8.03 -9.31 14.79
C VAL A 146 -7.46 -10.02 13.56
N ALA A 147 -6.13 -10.18 13.49
CA ALA A 147 -5.45 -10.81 12.37
C ALA A 147 -5.97 -12.22 12.03
N PRO A 148 -6.10 -13.18 12.99
CA PRO A 148 -6.53 -14.54 12.65
C PRO A 148 -7.99 -14.61 12.16
N VAL A 149 -8.88 -13.78 12.72
CA VAL A 149 -10.28 -13.70 12.25
C VAL A 149 -10.34 -13.15 10.83
N TRP A 150 -9.44 -12.23 10.50
CA TRP A 150 -9.36 -11.68 9.17
C TRP A 150 -8.77 -12.65 8.16
N THR A 151 -7.73 -13.41 8.52
CA THR A 151 -7.14 -14.42 7.64
C THR A 151 -8.15 -15.51 7.31
N THR A 152 -8.90 -16.02 8.28
CA THR A 152 -9.95 -17.04 8.01
C THR A 152 -11.06 -16.50 7.11
N ARG A 153 -11.47 -15.23 7.28
CA ARG A 153 -12.46 -14.59 6.39
C ARG A 153 -11.91 -14.33 4.99
N ALA A 154 -10.62 -13.96 4.90
CA ALA A 154 -9.95 -13.75 3.63
C ALA A 154 -9.83 -15.07 2.87
N GLU A 155 -9.41 -16.14 3.53
CA GLU A 155 -9.37 -17.51 2.98
C GLU A 155 -10.74 -17.96 2.45
N ALA A 156 -11.82 -17.72 3.21
CA ALA A 156 -13.18 -18.04 2.78
C ALA A 156 -13.68 -17.21 1.57
N LEU A 157 -13.09 -16.03 1.34
CA LEU A 157 -13.45 -15.12 0.25
C LEU A 157 -12.50 -15.19 -0.94
N GLU A 158 -11.38 -15.89 -0.80
CA GLU A 158 -10.38 -16.11 -1.86
C GLU A 158 -10.78 -17.19 -2.87
N ASP A 159 -11.92 -17.88 -2.65
CA ASP A 159 -12.39 -18.89 -3.59
C ASP A 159 -13.07 -18.31 -4.85
N ASP A 160 -12.65 -18.89 -5.96
CA ASP A 160 -12.91 -18.65 -7.38
C ASP A 160 -13.07 -17.19 -7.90
N TYR A 161 -12.03 -16.83 -8.66
CA TYR A 161 -11.82 -15.76 -9.62
C TYR A 161 -13.07 -15.06 -10.20
N ARG A 162 -12.89 -13.77 -10.52
CA ARG A 162 -13.81 -13.04 -11.41
C ARG A 162 -13.22 -13.04 -12.82
N ALA A 163 -13.79 -13.83 -13.73
CA ALA A 163 -13.64 -13.53 -15.15
C ALA A 163 -14.24 -12.13 -15.36
N GLY A 164 -13.47 -11.19 -15.92
CA GLY A 164 -13.98 -9.87 -16.26
C GLY A 164 -15.26 -10.05 -17.07
N ARG A 165 -16.34 -9.33 -16.73
CA ARG A 165 -17.50 -9.27 -17.62
C ARG A 165 -17.04 -8.59 -18.90
N SER A 166 -16.75 -9.37 -19.94
CA SER A 166 -16.77 -8.85 -21.30
C SER A 166 -18.20 -8.35 -21.56
N LYS A 167 -18.32 -7.09 -21.97
CA LYS A 167 -19.46 -6.65 -22.77
C LYS A 167 -19.13 -6.88 -24.21
#